data_AF-A0A1H9JQ45-F1
#
_entry.id   AF-A0A1H9JQ45-F1
#
_cell.length_a   1.000
_cell.length_b   1.000
_cell.length_c   1.000
_cell.angle_alpha   90.00
_cell.angle_beta   90.00
_cell.angle_gamma   90.00
#
_symmetry.space_group_name_H-M   'P 1'
#
loop_
_entity.id
_entity.type
_entity.pdbx_description
1 polymer ?
#
loop_
_entity_poly.entity_id
_entity_poly.type
_entity_poly.pdbx_seq_one_letter_code
_entity_poly.pdbx_strand_id
1 'polypeptide(L)' 'MRCLCPQCKSLLEHQSISLHSGLVEVKHIHNNTLYICKDCSAQIGLVSVPHSWQLMPYTENQRVA' A
#
# COMPACT_ATOMS: atom_id res chain seq x y z
N MET A 1 -6.93 -11.58 -11.01
CA MET A 1 -5.72 -10.79 -10.69
C MET A 1 -6.13 -9.33 -10.68
N ARG A 2 -6.07 -8.60 -9.55
CA ARG A 2 -6.38 -7.17 -9.55
C ARG A 2 -5.23 -6.44 -10.24
N CYS A 3 -5.51 -5.69 -11.31
CA CYS A 3 -4.52 -4.91 -12.03
C CYS A 3 -4.10 -3.71 -11.17
N LEU A 4 -2.80 -3.61 -10.87
CA LEU A 4 -2.25 -2.41 -10.22
C LEU A 4 -2.18 -1.28 -11.25
N CYS A 5 -2.48 -0.05 -10.83
CA CYS A 5 -2.22 1.10 -11.68
C CYS A 5 -0.70 1.27 -11.90
N PRO A 6 -0.27 1.94 -12.98
CA PRO A 6 1.15 2.15 -13.27
C PRO A 6 1.93 2.78 -12.10
N GLN A 7 1.29 3.67 -11.34
CA GLN A 7 1.88 4.31 -10.16
C GLN A 7 2.10 3.33 -9.00
N CYS A 8 1.11 2.48 -8.69
CA CYS A 8 1.26 1.43 -7.68
C CYS A 8 2.37 0.43 -8.07
N LYS A 9 2.43 0.06 -9.35
CA LYS A 9 3.49 -0.82 -9.86
C LYS A 9 4.87 -0.18 -9.71
N SER A 10 5.02 1.06 -10.15
CA SER A 10 6.27 1.81 -10.05
C SER A 10 6.71 2.01 -8.60
N LEU A 11 5.78 2.26 -7.67
CA LEU A 11 6.05 2.36 -6.24
C LEU A 11 6.65 1.08 -5.67
N LEU A 12 6.08 -0.08 -6.01
CA LEU A 12 6.56 -1.38 -5.54
C LEU A 12 7.90 -1.77 -6.16
N GLU A 13 8.10 -1.47 -7.46
CA GLU A 13 9.33 -1.83 -8.18
C GLU A 13 10.50 -0.90 -7.85
N HIS A 14 10.27 0.41 -7.75
CA HIS A 14 11.32 1.41 -7.59
C HIS A 14 11.42 1.98 -6.18
N GLN A 15 10.53 1.61 -5.27
CA GLN A 15 10.53 2.07 -3.87
C GLN A 15 10.49 3.60 -3.75
N SER A 16 10.00 4.30 -4.78
CA SER A 16 10.06 5.75 -4.92
C SER A 16 8.72 6.39 -4.58
N ILE A 17 8.74 7.25 -3.56
CA ILE A 17 7.58 7.94 -2.96
C ILE A 17 7.00 9.03 -3.88
N SER A 18 7.79 9.53 -4.83
CA SER A 18 7.66 10.90 -5.31
C SER A 18 6.39 11.24 -6.08
N LEU A 19 5.52 10.29 -6.46
CA LEU A 19 4.43 10.58 -7.41
C LEU A 19 3.10 9.84 -7.18
N HIS A 20 2.87 9.15 -6.07
CA HIS A 20 1.58 8.48 -5.85
C HIS A 20 0.60 9.32 -5.02
N SER A 21 0.15 10.45 -5.58
CA SER A 21 -0.87 11.34 -4.96
C SER A 21 -2.21 10.65 -4.67
N GLY A 22 -2.48 9.51 -5.30
CA GLY A 22 -3.66 8.68 -5.07
C GLY A 22 -3.60 7.77 -3.85
N LEU A 23 -2.51 7.73 -3.07
CA LEU A 23 -2.43 6.93 -1.84
C LEU A 23 -3.08 7.66 -0.67
N VAL A 24 -4.03 7.00 -0.03
CA VAL A 24 -4.66 7.47 1.21
C VAL A 24 -4.22 6.58 2.33
N GLU A 25 -3.68 7.15 3.40
CA GLU A 25 -3.39 6.39 4.62
C GLU A 25 -4.68 5.87 5.26
N VAL A 26 -4.71 4.58 5.57
CA VAL A 26 -5.89 3.90 6.14
C VAL A 26 -5.62 3.37 7.53
N LYS A 27 -4.39 2.92 7.80
CA LYS A 27 -4.05 2.35 9.10
C LYS A 27 -2.58 2.54 9.39
N HIS A 28 -2.24 2.97 10.60
CA HIS A 28 -0.88 3.03 11.08
C HIS A 28 -0.75 2.06 12.26
N ILE A 29 0.10 1.03 12.13
CA ILE A 29 0.32 0.02 13.17
C ILE A 29 1.81 0.00 13.53
N HIS A 30 2.13 0.38 14.77
CA HIS A 30 3.50 0.57 15.24
C HIS A 30 4.26 1.57 14.34
N ASN A 31 5.12 1.08 13.45
CA ASN A 31 5.90 1.86 12.48
C ASN A 31 5.57 1.49 11.03
N ASN A 32 4.48 0.76 10.79
CA ASN A 32 4.06 0.39 9.44
C ASN A 32 2.81 1.16 9.08
N THR A 33 2.82 1.74 7.89
CA THR A 33 1.71 2.55 7.38
C THR A 33 1.04 1.84 6.22
N LEU A 34 -0.27 1.59 6.33
CA LEU A 34 -1.08 1.03 5.28
C LEU A 34 -1.75 2.15 4.50
N TYR A 35 -1.59 2.11 3.19
CA TYR A 35 -2.21 3.00 2.24
C TYR A 35 -3.19 2.24 1.34
N ILE A 36 -4.24 2.92 0.90
CA ILE A 36 -5.13 2.47 -0.17
C ILE A 36 -5.00 3.42 -1.36
N CYS A 37 -4.75 2.86 -2.53
CA CYS A 37 -4.75 3.59 -3.79
C CYS A 37 -6.20 3.87 -4.23
N LYS A 38 -6.55 5.14 -4.49
CA LYS A 38 -7.88 5.51 -5.00
C LYS A 38 -8.16 4.97 -6.40
N ASP A 39 -7.13 4.85 -7.25
CA ASP A 39 -7.30 4.49 -8.66
C ASP A 39 -7.53 3.00 -8.88
N CYS A 40 -6.78 2.14 -8.19
CA CYS A 40 -6.88 0.69 -8.34
C CYS A 40 -7.37 -0.05 -7.09
N SER A 41 -7.69 0.68 -6.01
CA SER A 41 -8.12 0.11 -4.73
C SER A 41 -7.14 -0.91 -4.14
N ALA A 42 -5.85 -0.83 -4.53
CA ALA A 42 -4.79 -1.68 -4.00
C ALA A 42 -4.39 -1.21 -2.60
N GLN A 43 -4.14 -2.17 -1.71
CA GLN A 43 -3.60 -1.92 -0.37
C GLN A 43 -2.09 -2.06 -0.41
N ILE A 44 -1.36 -1.02 -0.01
CA ILE A 44 0.10 -0.98 -0.02
C ILE A 44 0.59 -0.60 1.35
N GLY A 45 1.45 -1.42 1.94
CA GLY A 45 2.10 -1.15 3.20
C GLY A 45 3.47 -0.51 2.99
N LEU A 46 3.77 0.54 3.73
CA LEU A 46 5.11 1.04 3.97
C LEU A 46 5.60 0.42 5.28
N VAL A 47 6.56 -0.50 5.18
CA VAL A 47 7.24 -1.08 6.33
C VAL A 47 8.41 -0.16 6.67
N SER A 48 8.54 0.27 7.94
CA SER A 48 9.63 1.18 8.32
C SER A 48 10.98 0.46 8.50
N VAL A 49 10.99 -0.85 8.77
CA VAL A 49 12.25 -1.62 8.91
C VAL A 49 12.14 -2.98 8.23
N PRO A 50 12.79 -3.18 7.07
CA PRO A 50 13.44 -2.18 6.21
C PRO A 50 12.41 -1.27 5.53
N HIS A 51 12.74 0.02 5.34
CA HIS A 51 11.93 1.00 4.60
C HIS A 51 11.58 0.47 3.21
N SER A 52 10.40 -0.14 3.08
CA SER A 52 9.99 -0.79 1.84
C SER A 52 8.48 -0.79 1.66
N TRP A 53 8.07 -0.57 0.42
CA TRP A 53 6.71 -0.64 -0.07
C TRP A 53 6.40 -2.09 -0.47
N GLN A 54 5.33 -2.63 0.10
CA GLN A 54 4.88 -4.00 -0.14
C GLN A 54 3.38 -4.02 -0.44
N LEU A 55 2.98 -4.84 -1.41
CA LEU A 55 1.57 -5.07 -1.69
C LEU A 55 0.99 -5.91 -0.56
N MET A 56 0.01 -5.34 0.16
CA MET A 56 -0.67 -6.09 1.21
C MET A 56 -1.74 -6.98 0.57
N PRO A 57 -1.78 -8.28 0.92
CA PRO A 57 -2.90 -9.12 0.51
C PRO A 57 -4.17 -8.50 1.11
N TYR A 58 -5.13 -8.19 0.25
CA TYR A 58 -6.44 -7.68 0.65
C TYR A 58 -7.04 -8.67 1.65
N THR A 59 -6.91 -8.35 2.93
CA THR A 59 -7.46 -9.16 4.01
C THR A 59 -8.89 -8.68 4.16
N GLU A 60 -9.80 -9.37 3.48
CA GLU A 60 -11.25 -9.19 3.69
C GLU A 60 -11.68 -9.56 5.12
N ASN A 61 -10.76 -10.05 5.96
CA ASN A 61 -11.03 -10.56 7.28
C ASN A 61 -10.06 -9.99 8.33
N GLN A 62 -10.37 -8.78 8.82
CA GLN A 62 -10.26 -8.51 10.25
C GLN A 62 -11.61 -8.00 10.75
N ARG A 63 -12.65 -8.84 10.60
CA ARG A 63 -13.75 -8.83 11.56
C ARG A 63 -13.16 -9.37 12.85
N VAL A 64 -12.84 -8.46 13.76
CA VAL A 64 -12.55 -8.78 15.16
C VAL A 64 -13.81 -9.49 15.69
N ALA A 65 -13.68 -10.76 16.02
CA ALA A 65 -14.63 -11.52 16.82
C ALA A 65 -14.26 -11.38 18.30
#